data_AF-A0A3A5A606-F1
#
_entry.id   AF-A0A3A5A606-F1
#
_cell.length_a   1.000
_cell.length_b   1.000
_cell.length_c   1.000
_cell.angle_alpha   90.00
_cell.angle_beta   90.00
_cell.angle_gamma   90.00
#
_symmetry.space_group_name_H-M   'P 1'
#
loop_
_entity.id
_entity.type
_entity.pdbx_description
1 polymer ?
#
loop_
_entity_poly.entity_id
_entity_poly.type
_entity_poly.pdbx_seq_one_letter_code
_entity_poly.pdbx_strand_id
1 'polypeptide(L)'
;MPRNGPNLVLFYLVLPWLLLVVILLNKSFLYNLFRRFTLAEAIKKNHALEHGTIYFLRRRFGKARIGGSAEADGFRICGDLTREHLVNAFNELLKELKKGHSELIISMQCGTNIATAQGLGVILLAVTTVILLTSGADRIISLLALIANVLLYFLLRARLGNWVQNKFFMSLDFSTAGIQSIYRVPKKIWWERNPVFFVKTLIS
;
A
#
# COMPACT_ATOMS: atom_id res chain seq x y z
N MET A 1 7.01 -4.60 -49.00
CA MET A 1 7.39 -5.80 -48.23
C MET A 1 7.32 -5.47 -46.75
N PRO A 2 6.57 -6.21 -45.91
CA PRO A 2 6.49 -5.87 -44.49
C PRO A 2 7.83 -6.19 -43.82
N ARG A 3 8.48 -5.15 -43.30
CA ARG A 3 9.82 -5.17 -42.69
C ARG A 3 9.78 -5.66 -41.24
N ASN A 4 9.02 -6.73 -40.96
CA ASN A 4 8.64 -7.11 -39.58
C ASN A 4 9.26 -8.44 -39.09
N GLY A 5 9.89 -9.22 -39.97
CA GLY A 5 10.35 -10.59 -39.68
C GLY A 5 11.32 -10.76 -38.49
N PRO A 6 12.45 -10.04 -38.42
CA PRO A 6 13.47 -10.29 -37.38
C PRO A 6 13.07 -9.75 -36.00
N ASN A 7 12.28 -8.67 -35.95
CA ASN A 7 11.87 -8.05 -34.68
C ASN A 7 10.80 -8.87 -33.95
N LEU A 8 9.90 -9.54 -34.68
CA LEU A 8 8.88 -10.42 -34.11
C LEU A 8 9.49 -11.67 -33.47
N VAL A 9 10.47 -12.31 -34.12
CA VAL A 9 11.14 -13.49 -33.57
C VAL A 9 11.93 -13.14 -32.31
N LEU A 10 12.68 -12.03 -32.34
CA LEU A 10 13.40 -11.53 -31.16
C LEU A 10 12.42 -11.16 -30.03
N PHE A 11 11.27 -10.59 -30.36
CA PHE A 11 10.22 -10.26 -29.40
C PHE A 11 9.67 -11.51 -28.69
N TYR A 12 9.26 -12.54 -29.42
CA TYR A 12 8.77 -13.79 -28.82
C TYR A 12 9.85 -14.53 -28.02
N LEU A 13 11.13 -14.37 -28.40
CA LEU A 13 12.25 -14.91 -27.64
C LEU A 13 12.49 -14.13 -26.35
N VAL A 14 12.45 -12.79 -26.35
CA VAL A 14 12.84 -11.94 -25.21
C VAL A 14 11.70 -11.70 -24.23
N LEU A 15 10.45 -11.59 -24.70
CA LEU A 15 9.29 -11.25 -23.88
C LEU A 15 9.08 -12.21 -22.69
N PRO A 16 9.16 -13.55 -22.84
CA PRO A 16 8.98 -14.47 -21.73
C PRO A 16 10.02 -14.27 -20.63
N TRP A 17 11.28 -14.01 -21.01
CA TRP A 17 12.36 -13.76 -20.06
C TRP A 17 12.23 -12.41 -19.37
N LEU A 18 11.80 -11.38 -20.10
CA LEU A 18 11.59 -10.05 -19.54
C LEU A 18 10.43 -10.06 -18.52
N LEU A 19 9.32 -10.73 -18.85
CA LEU A 19 8.22 -10.98 -17.92
C LEU A 19 8.66 -11.82 -16.71
N LEU A 20 9.47 -12.87 -16.93
CA LEU A 20 10.00 -13.71 -15.86
C LEU A 20 10.93 -12.93 -14.92
N VAL A 21 11.83 -12.10 -15.45
CA VAL A 21 12.70 -11.22 -14.67
C VAL A 21 11.85 -10.23 -13.87
N VAL A 22 10.85 -9.62 -14.49
CA VAL A 22 9.91 -8.73 -13.80
C VAL A 22 9.18 -9.47 -12.67
N ILE A 23 8.66 -10.68 -12.90
CA ILE A 23 8.00 -11.49 -11.88
C ILE A 23 8.95 -11.85 -10.74
N LEU A 24 10.19 -12.26 -11.05
CA LEU A 24 11.20 -12.64 -10.06
C LEU A 24 11.66 -11.46 -9.22
N LEU A 25 11.91 -10.30 -9.84
CA LEU A 25 12.25 -9.06 -9.15
C LEU A 25 11.09 -8.57 -8.27
N ASN A 26 9.85 -8.89 -8.66
CA ASN A 26 8.64 -8.52 -7.94
C ASN A 26 8.02 -9.68 -7.14
N LYS A 27 8.74 -10.79 -6.89
CA LYS A 27 8.18 -11.95 -6.16
C LYS A 27 7.74 -11.58 -4.75
N SER A 28 8.53 -10.73 -4.08
CA SER A 28 8.22 -10.22 -2.75
C SER A 28 6.97 -9.34 -2.79
N PHE A 29 6.76 -8.59 -3.88
CA PHE A 29 5.54 -7.84 -4.11
C PHE A 29 4.34 -8.77 -4.30
N LEU A 30 4.41 -9.76 -5.18
CA LEU A 30 3.33 -10.73 -5.43
C LEU A 30 2.95 -11.51 -4.18
N TYR A 31 3.94 -11.96 -3.42
CA TYR A 31 3.73 -12.66 -2.15
C TYR A 31 3.05 -11.77 -1.10
N ASN A 32 3.51 -10.52 -0.95
CA ASN A 32 2.90 -9.57 -0.02
C ASN A 32 1.50 -9.15 -0.45
N LEU A 33 1.25 -9.00 -1.75
CA LEU A 33 -0.05 -8.67 -2.32
C LEU A 33 -1.04 -9.82 -2.08
N PHE A 34 -0.65 -11.05 -2.42
CA PHE A 34 -1.47 -12.24 -2.24
C PHE A 34 -1.82 -12.47 -0.77
N ARG A 35 -0.82 -12.39 0.13
CA ARG A 35 -1.05 -12.49 1.58
C ARG A 35 -1.99 -11.43 2.13
N ARG A 36 -1.98 -10.23 1.56
CA ARG A 36 -2.87 -9.14 1.98
C ARG A 36 -4.31 -9.40 1.54
N PHE A 37 -4.54 -10.03 0.38
CA PHE A 37 -5.88 -10.37 -0.10
C PHE A 37 -6.55 -11.43 0.78
N THR A 38 -5.75 -12.30 1.40
CA THR A 38 -6.21 -13.38 2.28
C THR A 38 -6.18 -13.01 3.77
N LEU A 39 -6.06 -11.72 4.12
CA LEU A 39 -6.08 -11.30 5.53
C LEU A 39 -7.45 -11.57 6.14
N ALA A 40 -7.46 -12.12 7.34
CA ALA A 40 -8.66 -12.23 8.16
C ALA A 40 -9.29 -10.83 8.38
N GLU A 41 -10.62 -10.77 8.42
CA GLU A 41 -11.37 -9.52 8.61
C GLU A 41 -10.94 -8.76 9.88
N ALA A 42 -10.63 -9.46 10.96
CA ALA A 42 -10.11 -8.86 12.19
C ALA A 42 -8.83 -8.05 11.94
N ILE A 43 -7.90 -8.55 11.11
CA ILE A 43 -6.67 -7.83 10.76
C ILE A 43 -6.99 -6.61 9.90
N LYS A 44 -7.94 -6.70 8.96
CA LYS A 44 -8.36 -5.55 8.15
C LYS A 44 -8.97 -4.44 9.02
N LYS A 45 -9.84 -4.80 9.98
CA LYS A 45 -10.42 -3.86 10.95
C LYS A 45 -9.34 -3.21 11.81
N ASN A 46 -8.41 -3.98 12.35
CA ASN A 46 -7.32 -3.43 13.17
C ASN A 46 -6.36 -2.55 12.37
N HIS A 47 -6.07 -2.92 11.13
CA HIS A 47 -5.23 -2.13 10.23
C HIS A 47 -5.88 -0.79 9.86
N ALA A 48 -7.20 -0.80 9.68
CA ALA A 48 -7.96 0.42 9.54
C ALA A 48 -7.84 1.31 10.78
N LEU A 49 -8.11 0.76 11.97
CA LEU A 49 -8.00 1.49 13.24
C LEU A 49 -6.57 2.02 13.50
N GLU A 50 -5.55 1.24 13.14
CA GLU A 50 -4.14 1.64 13.20
C GLU A 50 -3.88 2.87 12.33
N HIS A 51 -4.28 2.84 11.06
CA HIS A 51 -4.08 3.95 10.14
C HIS A 51 -4.80 5.22 10.59
N GLY A 52 -6.05 5.09 11.01
CA GLY A 52 -6.82 6.21 11.55
C GLY A 52 -6.16 6.80 12.80
N THR A 53 -5.68 5.95 13.72
CA THR A 53 -4.99 6.41 14.94
C THR A 53 -3.69 7.14 14.60
N ILE A 54 -2.88 6.57 13.69
CA ILE A 54 -1.64 7.18 13.21
C ILE A 54 -1.91 8.51 12.51
N TYR A 55 -3.03 8.65 11.79
CA TYR A 55 -3.41 9.91 11.14
C TYR A 55 -3.52 11.05 12.17
N PHE A 56 -4.28 10.84 13.25
CA PHE A 56 -4.43 11.86 14.31
C PHE A 56 -3.12 12.11 15.07
N LEU A 57 -2.36 11.05 15.37
CA LEU A 57 -1.06 11.21 16.00
C LEU A 57 -0.10 12.05 15.15
N ARG A 58 -0.04 11.81 13.83
CA ARG A 58 0.82 12.56 12.92
C ARG A 58 0.37 13.99 12.72
N ARG A 59 -0.94 14.26 12.80
CA ARG A 59 -1.49 15.61 12.78
C ARG A 59 -1.00 16.43 13.98
N ARG A 60 -0.81 15.78 15.14
CA ARG A 60 -0.42 16.44 16.40
C ARG A 60 1.10 16.49 16.63
N PHE A 61 1.83 15.44 16.26
CA PHE A 61 3.26 15.28 16.58
C PHE A 61 4.19 15.20 15.36
N GLY A 62 3.64 15.30 14.14
CA GLY A 62 4.39 15.23 12.89
C GLY A 62 4.65 13.82 12.36
N LYS A 63 5.11 13.74 11.11
CA LYS A 63 5.22 12.47 10.35
C LYS A 63 6.46 11.64 10.69
N ALA A 64 7.58 12.27 11.07
CA ALA A 64 8.91 11.66 11.00
C ALA A 64 9.21 10.59 12.09
N ARG A 65 8.30 10.36 13.04
CA ARG A 65 8.58 9.55 14.24
C ARG A 65 7.49 8.56 14.63
N ILE A 66 6.49 8.34 13.77
CA ILE A 66 5.35 7.48 14.09
C ILE A 66 5.15 6.42 13.01
N GLY A 67 5.21 5.16 13.44
CA GLY A 67 4.93 3.97 12.64
C GLY A 67 4.03 3.00 13.38
N GLY A 68 3.49 2.02 12.66
CA GLY A 68 2.67 0.99 13.26
C GLY A 68 2.59 -0.28 12.41
N SER A 69 1.96 -1.30 13.00
CA SER A 69 1.67 -2.57 12.35
C SER A 69 0.48 -3.25 13.02
N ALA A 70 -0.53 -3.60 12.24
CA ALA A 70 -1.71 -4.31 12.73
C ALA A 70 -1.49 -5.83 12.89
N GLU A 71 -2.21 -6.38 13.86
CA GLU A 71 -2.29 -7.80 14.19
C GLU A 71 -3.77 -8.20 14.34
N ALA A 72 -4.06 -9.46 14.63
CA ALA A 72 -5.44 -9.97 14.65
C ALA A 72 -6.28 -9.45 15.84
N ASP A 73 -5.65 -9.15 16.97
CA ASP A 73 -6.29 -8.71 18.22
C ASP A 73 -5.99 -7.24 18.58
N GLY A 74 -5.31 -6.51 17.69
CA GLY A 74 -4.96 -5.12 17.92
C GLY A 74 -3.93 -4.62 16.92
N PHE A 75 -3.17 -3.61 17.32
CA PHE A 75 -2.11 -3.06 16.51
C PHE A 75 -0.99 -2.45 17.35
N ARG A 76 0.20 -2.40 16.77
CA ARG A 76 1.41 -1.82 17.35
C ARG A 76 1.56 -0.39 16.87
N ILE A 77 1.95 0.51 17.77
CA ILE A 77 2.39 1.87 17.43
C ILE A 77 3.73 2.13 18.09
N CYS A 78 4.66 2.65 17.30
CA CYS A 78 6.01 2.98 17.75
C CYS A 78 6.29 4.48 17.51
N GLY A 79 6.92 5.12 18.48
CA GLY A 79 7.23 6.55 18.43
C GLY A 79 7.28 7.18 19.82
N ASP A 80 7.79 8.41 19.90
CA ASP A 80 7.88 9.19 21.14
C ASP A 80 6.48 9.64 21.60
N LEU A 81 5.73 8.71 22.21
CA LEU A 81 4.32 8.81 22.52
C LEU A 81 4.04 8.30 23.94
N THR A 82 2.95 8.77 24.53
CA THR A 82 2.40 8.29 25.80
C THR A 82 1.13 7.47 25.55
N ARG A 83 0.69 6.70 26.55
CA ARG A 83 -0.60 5.99 26.50
C ARG A 83 -1.75 6.97 26.23
N GLU A 84 -1.73 8.14 26.85
CA GLU A 84 -2.75 9.18 26.70
C GLU A 84 -2.82 9.71 25.27
N HIS A 85 -1.67 9.89 24.60
CA HIS A 85 -1.65 10.28 23.19
C HIS A 85 -2.39 9.25 22.31
N LEU A 86 -2.20 7.96 22.57
CA LEU A 86 -2.86 6.89 21.84
C LEU A 86 -4.37 6.85 22.08
N VAL A 87 -4.80 6.97 23.35
CA VAL A 87 -6.22 7.01 23.72
C VAL A 87 -6.92 8.20 23.05
N ASN A 88 -6.32 9.39 23.14
CA ASN A 88 -6.89 10.60 22.54
C ASN A 88 -7.02 10.48 21.02
N ALA A 89 -5.96 10.04 20.34
CA ALA A 89 -5.98 9.85 18.88
C ALA A 89 -7.01 8.80 18.43
N PHE A 90 -7.15 7.70 19.18
CA PHE A 90 -8.12 6.67 18.88
C PHE A 90 -9.57 7.15 19.11
N ASN A 91 -9.82 7.91 20.18
CA ASN A 91 -11.13 8.48 20.45
C ASN A 91 -11.53 9.54 19.41
N GLU A 92 -10.58 10.38 18.99
CA GLU A 92 -10.79 11.32 17.88
C GLU A 92 -11.13 10.58 16.58
N LEU A 93 -10.42 9.48 16.28
CA LEU A 93 -10.77 8.61 15.15
C LEU A 93 -12.20 8.11 15.26
N LEU A 94 -12.57 7.45 16.35
CA LEU A 94 -13.92 6.90 16.51
C LEU A 94 -15.01 7.98 16.40
N LYS A 95 -14.74 9.19 16.91
CA LYS A 95 -15.66 10.32 16.81
C LYS A 95 -15.90 10.71 15.34
N GLU A 96 -14.87 10.76 14.51
CA GLU A 96 -15.01 11.08 13.10
C GLU A 96 -15.60 9.92 12.28
N LEU A 97 -15.28 8.67 12.62
CA LEU A 97 -15.92 7.51 11.99
C LEU A 97 -17.41 7.44 12.24
N LYS A 98 -17.86 7.79 13.46
CA LYS A 98 -19.28 7.92 13.79
C LYS A 98 -19.99 9.01 12.98
N LYS A 99 -19.27 10.01 12.48
CA LYS A 99 -19.80 11.04 11.57
C LYS A 99 -19.77 10.63 10.09
N GLY A 100 -19.22 9.44 9.77
CA GLY A 100 -19.10 8.93 8.40
C GLY A 100 -17.79 9.28 7.69
N HIS A 101 -16.80 9.87 8.36
CA HIS A 101 -15.50 10.25 7.78
C HIS A 101 -14.54 9.06 7.63
N SER A 102 -14.93 8.11 6.78
CA SER A 102 -14.16 6.88 6.50
C SER A 102 -12.82 7.13 5.80
N GLU A 103 -12.65 8.28 5.14
CA GLU A 103 -11.43 8.68 4.43
C GLU A 103 -10.20 8.78 5.33
N LEU A 104 -10.40 9.02 6.63
CA LEU A 104 -9.33 9.20 7.63
C LEU A 104 -8.54 7.92 7.89
N ILE A 105 -9.14 6.79 7.55
CA ILE A 105 -8.56 5.47 7.72
C ILE A 105 -7.62 5.14 6.53
N ILE A 106 -7.80 5.79 5.39
CA ILE A 106 -7.04 5.50 4.17
C ILE A 106 -5.66 6.16 4.26
N SER A 107 -4.62 5.34 4.44
CA SER A 107 -3.23 5.81 4.47
C SER A 107 -2.52 5.64 3.13
N MET A 108 -2.08 6.74 2.53
CA MET A 108 -1.26 6.75 1.31
C MET A 108 0.08 5.99 1.43
N GLN A 109 0.55 5.74 2.67
CA GLN A 109 1.82 5.07 2.94
C GLN A 109 1.63 3.59 3.30
N CYS A 110 0.42 3.05 3.09
CA CYS A 110 0.17 1.63 3.28
C CYS A 110 1.01 0.80 2.29
N GLY A 111 1.58 -0.31 2.77
CA GLY A 111 2.29 -1.26 1.91
C GLY A 111 1.44 -1.77 0.73
N THR A 112 0.11 -1.76 0.85
CA THR A 112 -0.81 -2.10 -0.25
C THR A 112 -0.77 -1.04 -1.35
N ASN A 113 -0.68 0.25 -1.02
CA ASN A 113 -0.60 1.31 -2.03
C ASN A 113 0.74 1.29 -2.75
N ILE A 114 1.83 1.02 -2.03
CA ILE A 114 3.15 0.83 -2.61
C ILE A 114 3.13 -0.37 -3.57
N ALA A 115 2.52 -1.47 -3.14
CA ALA A 115 2.36 -2.67 -3.93
C ALA A 115 1.54 -2.35 -5.22
N THR A 116 0.35 -1.78 -5.09
CA THR A 116 -0.49 -1.42 -6.25
C THR A 116 0.24 -0.50 -7.22
N ALA A 117 1.00 0.47 -6.73
CA ALA A 117 1.83 1.34 -7.56
C ALA A 117 2.91 0.55 -8.32
N GLN A 118 3.63 -0.36 -7.65
CA GLN A 118 4.63 -1.21 -8.31
C GLN A 118 4.00 -2.06 -9.42
N GLY A 119 2.86 -2.70 -9.14
CA GLY A 119 2.11 -3.47 -10.13
C GLY A 119 1.70 -2.63 -11.35
N LEU A 120 1.19 -1.41 -11.12
CA LEU A 120 0.86 -0.48 -12.19
C LEU A 120 2.09 -0.14 -13.05
N GLY A 121 3.23 0.16 -12.44
CA GLY A 121 4.46 0.48 -13.16
C GLY A 121 4.94 -0.68 -14.03
N VAL A 122 4.87 -1.91 -13.50
CA VAL A 122 5.19 -3.14 -14.25
C VAL A 122 4.27 -3.30 -15.46
N ILE A 123 2.96 -3.17 -15.28
CA ILE A 123 1.98 -3.32 -16.36
C ILE A 123 2.20 -2.26 -17.44
N LEU A 124 2.33 -1.00 -17.04
CA LEU A 124 2.57 0.11 -17.95
C LEU A 124 3.84 -0.11 -18.78
N LEU A 125 4.95 -0.49 -18.13
CA LEU A 125 6.21 -0.73 -18.82
C LEU A 125 6.12 -1.93 -19.78
N ALA A 126 5.49 -3.02 -19.36
CA ALA A 126 5.31 -4.21 -20.19
C ALA A 126 4.48 -3.90 -21.45
N VAL A 127 3.32 -3.24 -21.28
CA VAL A 127 2.43 -2.87 -22.40
C VAL A 127 3.14 -1.92 -23.37
N THR A 128 3.78 -0.86 -22.87
CA THR A 128 4.52 0.07 -23.74
C THR A 128 5.66 -0.62 -24.48
N THR A 129 6.38 -1.53 -23.83
CA THR A 129 7.45 -2.30 -24.47
C THR A 129 6.91 -3.17 -25.61
N VAL A 130 5.78 -3.86 -25.39
CA VAL A 130 5.11 -4.66 -26.43
C VAL A 130 4.68 -3.80 -27.61
N ILE A 131 4.06 -2.65 -27.36
CA ILE A 131 3.63 -1.74 -28.43
C ILE A 131 4.83 -1.23 -29.24
N LEU A 132 5.91 -0.79 -28.59
CA LEU A 132 7.09 -0.27 -29.28
C LEU A 132 7.78 -1.33 -30.13
N LEU A 133 7.90 -2.57 -29.63
CA LEU A 133 8.54 -3.67 -30.36
C LEU A 133 7.73 -4.14 -31.58
N THR A 134 6.40 -4.04 -31.52
CA THR A 134 5.50 -4.47 -32.61
C THR A 134 5.21 -3.37 -33.64
N SER A 135 5.29 -2.09 -33.26
CA SER A 135 4.91 -0.95 -34.11
C SER A 135 6.01 -0.48 -35.06
N GLY A 136 7.27 -0.91 -34.86
CA GLY A 136 8.41 -0.38 -35.63
C GLY A 136 8.69 1.09 -35.36
N ALA A 137 8.29 1.60 -34.19
CA ALA A 137 8.48 2.98 -33.79
C ALA A 137 9.95 3.40 -33.85
N ASP A 138 10.19 4.63 -34.29
CA ASP A 138 11.54 5.19 -34.29
C ASP A 138 11.99 5.58 -32.87
N ARG A 139 13.23 6.06 -32.75
CA ARG A 139 13.82 6.41 -31.45
C ARG A 139 13.10 7.57 -30.76
N ILE A 140 12.59 8.54 -31.52
CA ILE A 140 11.93 9.72 -30.96
C ILE A 140 10.57 9.33 -30.40
N ILE A 141 9.76 8.59 -31.16
CA ILE A 141 8.46 8.08 -30.72
C ILE A 141 8.63 7.17 -29.51
N SER A 142 9.64 6.29 -29.52
CA SER A 142 9.96 5.43 -28.39
C SER A 142 10.29 6.22 -27.12
N LEU A 143 11.11 7.27 -27.24
CA LEU A 143 11.44 8.14 -26.11
C LEU A 143 10.21 8.88 -25.58
N LEU A 144 9.40 9.45 -26.46
CA LEU A 144 8.16 10.14 -26.09
C LEU A 144 7.16 9.20 -25.40
N ALA A 145 7.02 7.97 -25.88
CA ALA A 145 6.17 6.96 -25.27
C ALA A 145 6.64 6.57 -23.86
N LEU A 146 7.96 6.45 -23.64
CA LEU A 146 8.52 6.17 -22.32
C LEU A 146 8.33 7.35 -21.36
N ILE A 147 8.50 8.60 -21.83
CA ILE A 147 8.22 9.80 -21.02
C ILE A 147 6.74 9.84 -20.64
N ALA A 148 5.84 9.62 -21.60
CA ALA A 148 4.40 9.58 -21.36
C ALA A 148 4.02 8.47 -20.34
N ASN A 149 4.69 7.31 -20.41
CA ASN A 149 4.50 6.21 -19.47
C ASN A 149 4.84 6.62 -18.02
N VAL A 150 5.98 7.30 -17.83
CA VAL A 150 6.37 7.82 -16.52
C VAL A 150 5.34 8.84 -16.03
N LEU A 151 4.93 9.80 -16.86
CA LEU A 151 3.92 10.78 -16.48
C LEU A 151 2.59 10.12 -16.06
N LEU A 152 2.13 9.14 -16.83
CA LEU A 152 0.92 8.39 -16.54
C LEU A 152 1.02 7.60 -15.22
N TYR A 153 2.17 6.98 -14.95
CA TYR A 153 2.43 6.32 -13.69
C TYR A 153 2.30 7.28 -12.49
N PHE A 154 2.93 8.46 -12.55
CA PHE A 154 2.85 9.45 -11.47
C PHE A 154 1.42 9.97 -11.29
N LEU A 155 0.65 10.13 -12.36
CA LEU A 155 -0.74 10.59 -12.31
C LEU A 155 -1.68 9.56 -11.67
N LEU A 156 -1.48 8.28 -11.99
CA LEU A 156 -2.43 7.22 -11.62
C LEU A 156 -2.08 6.50 -10.31
N ARG A 157 -0.81 6.39 -9.94
CA ARG A 157 -0.38 5.50 -8.83
C ARG A 157 -1.07 5.77 -7.50
N ALA A 158 -1.28 7.03 -7.15
CA ALA A 158 -1.88 7.41 -5.87
C ALA A 158 -3.39 7.12 -5.85
N ARG A 159 -4.09 7.49 -6.94
CA ARG A 159 -5.54 7.27 -7.06
C ARG A 159 -5.88 5.79 -7.13
N LEU A 160 -5.15 5.03 -7.95
CA LEU A 160 -5.36 3.58 -8.07
C LEU A 160 -5.01 2.85 -6.77
N GLY A 161 -3.92 3.24 -6.10
CA GLY A 161 -3.57 2.70 -4.79
C GLY A 161 -4.71 2.85 -3.78
N ASN A 162 -5.17 4.08 -3.55
CA ASN A 162 -6.26 4.38 -2.62
C ASN A 162 -7.57 3.64 -2.99
N TRP A 163 -7.90 3.56 -4.27
CA TRP A 163 -9.09 2.84 -4.74
C TRP A 163 -8.99 1.34 -4.44
N VAL A 164 -7.86 0.70 -4.75
CA VAL A 164 -7.62 -0.72 -4.46
C VAL A 164 -7.69 -0.97 -2.96
N GLN A 165 -7.04 -0.12 -2.16
CA GLN A 165 -7.05 -0.23 -0.70
C GLN A 165 -8.48 -0.16 -0.14
N ASN A 166 -9.24 0.86 -0.52
CA ASN A 166 -10.60 1.06 -0.05
C ASN A 166 -11.53 -0.11 -0.44
N LYS A 167 -11.37 -0.63 -1.66
CA LYS A 167 -12.28 -1.66 -2.18
C LYS A 167 -12.00 -3.08 -1.66
N PHE A 168 -10.73 -3.42 -1.41
CA PHE A 168 -10.34 -4.80 -1.13
C PHE A 168 -9.71 -5.02 0.26
N PHE A 169 -9.13 -3.99 0.86
CA PHE A 169 -8.26 -4.14 2.04
C PHE A 169 -8.73 -3.35 3.26
N MET A 170 -9.87 -2.66 3.15
CA MET A 170 -10.50 -1.90 4.24
C MET A 170 -11.83 -2.54 4.62
N SER A 171 -12.08 -2.60 5.91
CA SER A 171 -13.42 -2.80 6.47
C SER A 171 -13.89 -1.46 7.02
N LEU A 172 -15.19 -1.15 6.90
CA LEU A 172 -15.76 0.14 7.32
C LEU A 172 -16.75 0.04 8.49
N ASP A 173 -16.95 -1.16 9.04
CA ASP A 173 -17.81 -1.35 10.21
C ASP A 173 -17.00 -1.30 11.51
N PHE A 174 -17.14 -0.17 12.20
CA PHE A 174 -16.51 0.13 13.48
C PHE A 174 -17.53 0.45 14.57
N SER A 175 -18.79 0.06 14.40
CA SER A 175 -19.88 0.36 15.32
C SER A 175 -19.58 -0.05 16.78
N THR A 176 -18.82 -1.13 16.96
CA THR A 176 -18.44 -1.71 18.27
C THR A 176 -16.96 -1.57 18.61
N ALA A 177 -16.18 -0.85 17.79
CA ALA A 177 -14.73 -0.77 17.96
C ALA A 177 -14.35 -0.04 19.26
N GLY A 178 -13.45 -0.63 20.04
CA GLY A 178 -12.98 -0.04 21.30
C GLY A 178 -11.55 -0.44 21.65
N ILE A 179 -10.94 0.27 22.60
CA ILE A 179 -9.66 -0.13 23.20
C ILE A 179 -9.95 -1.06 24.37
N GLN A 180 -9.41 -2.27 24.34
CA GLN A 180 -9.41 -3.19 25.49
C GLN A 180 -8.31 -2.82 26.49
N SER A 181 -7.09 -2.61 25.98
CA SER A 181 -5.93 -2.28 26.81
C SER A 181 -4.81 -1.69 25.95
N ILE A 182 -3.92 -0.93 26.59
CA ILE A 182 -2.70 -0.41 25.97
C ILE A 182 -1.52 -0.71 26.88
N TYR A 183 -0.52 -1.41 26.38
CA TYR A 183 0.67 -1.77 27.15
C TYR A 183 1.93 -1.67 26.30
N ARG A 184 3.07 -1.48 26.96
CA ARG A 184 4.37 -1.43 26.28
C ARG A 184 4.82 -2.84 25.91
N VAL A 185 5.43 -2.96 24.74
CA VAL A 185 5.93 -4.23 24.20
C VAL A 185 7.36 -4.04 23.68
N PRO A 186 8.19 -5.09 23.68
CA PRO A 186 9.50 -5.03 23.03
C PRO A 186 9.33 -4.89 21.52
N LYS A 187 10.38 -4.41 20.85
CA LYS A 187 10.41 -4.34 19.38
C LYS A 187 10.27 -5.73 18.77
N LYS A 188 9.45 -5.83 17.72
CA LYS A 188 9.27 -7.05 16.91
C LYS A 188 10.11 -6.99 15.64
N ILE A 189 10.30 -5.79 15.09
CA ILE A 189 10.99 -5.58 13.80
C ILE A 189 12.03 -4.46 13.97
N TRP A 190 13.13 -4.55 13.20
CA TRP A 190 14.28 -3.65 13.30
C TRP A 190 13.96 -2.16 13.09
N TRP A 191 12.92 -1.83 12.31
CA TRP A 191 12.54 -0.44 12.02
C TRP A 191 11.71 0.22 13.15
N GLU A 192 11.17 -0.56 14.10
CA GLU A 192 10.37 -0.02 15.20
C GLU A 192 11.23 0.87 16.11
N ARG A 193 10.69 2.03 16.52
CA ARG A 193 11.36 2.97 17.43
C ARG A 193 10.77 2.87 18.82
N ASN A 194 11.61 2.93 19.86
CA ASN A 194 11.11 2.95 21.22
C ASN A 194 10.52 4.34 21.56
N PRO A 195 9.49 4.39 22.43
CA PRO A 195 8.73 3.26 22.95
C PRO A 195 7.78 2.63 21.91
N VAL A 196 7.51 1.32 22.06
CA VAL A 196 6.49 0.60 21.29
C VAL A 196 5.33 0.24 22.21
N PHE A 197 4.12 0.55 21.78
CA PHE A 197 2.88 0.20 22.46
C PHE A 197 2.07 -0.77 21.61
N PHE A 198 1.46 -1.74 22.28
CA PHE A 198 0.41 -2.56 21.70
C PHE A 198 -0.94 -2.03 22.17
N VAL A 199 -1.81 -1.74 21.22
CA VAL A 199 -3.20 -1.32 21.44
C VAL A 199 -4.07 -2.52 21.13
N LYS A 200 -4.56 -3.19 22.17
CA LYS A 200 -5.47 -4.32 22.04
C LYS A 200 -6.88 -3.80 21.81
N THR A 201 -7.57 -4.29 20.78
CA THR A 201 -8.87 -3.79 20.35
C THR A 201 -9.99 -4.77 20.70
N LEU A 202 -11.19 -4.22 20.87
CA LEU A 202 -12.44 -4.96 20.87
C LEU A 202 -13.11 -4.68 19.52
N ILE A 203 -13.28 -5.72 18.71
CA ILE A 203 -13.94 -5.68 17.40
C ILE A 203 -14.80 -6.94 17.29
N SER A 204 -16.10 -6.77 17.00
CA SER A 204 -17.04 -7.86 16.71
C SER A 204 -16.98 -8.30 15.26
#